data_AF-A0A0P7XT52-F1
#
_entry.id   AF-A0A0P7XT52-F1
#
_cell.length_a   1.000
_cell.length_b   1.000
_cell.length_c   1.000
_cell.angle_alpha   90.00
_cell.angle_beta   90.00
_cell.angle_gamma   90.00
#
_symmetry.space_group_name_H-M   'P 1'
#
loop_
_entity.id
_entity.type
_entity.pdbx_description
1 polymer ?
#
loop_
_entity_poly.entity_id
_entity_poly.type
_entity_poly.pdbx_seq_one_letter_code
_entity_poly.pdbx_strand_id
1 'polypeptide(L)'
;RTDRRVVTVHVFDSFVSADIVAAFLGDFADVLPRHEEDWDLLGIWTGQRHFLVRLRPDPAGMDGYRHPPAYFTLGKARGYLFYEM
;
A
#
# COMPACT_ATOMS: atom_id res chain seq x y z
N ARG A 1 11.41 13.99 10.62
CA ARG A 1 11.32 13.06 9.48
C ARG A 1 10.95 11.70 10.06
N THR A 2 9.70 11.27 9.95
CA THR A 2 9.28 9.96 10.44
C THR A 2 9.37 8.98 9.28
N ASP A 3 9.89 7.79 9.50
CA ASP A 3 9.99 6.69 8.52
C ASP A 3 8.68 5.89 8.42
N ARG A 4 7.77 6.06 9.39
CA ARG A 4 6.44 5.47 9.41
C ARG A 4 5.45 6.25 8.56
N ARG A 5 4.68 5.56 7.73
CA ARG A 5 3.62 6.12 6.89
C ARG A 5 2.42 5.19 6.86
N VAL A 6 1.23 5.76 6.75
CA VAL A 6 0.04 5.04 6.32
C VAL A 6 -0.03 5.14 4.80
N VAL A 7 -0.13 4.00 4.14
CA VAL A 7 -0.28 3.88 2.69
C VAL A 7 -1.67 3.37 2.41
N THR A 8 -2.42 4.16 1.64
CA THR A 8 -3.73 3.76 1.14
C THR A 8 -3.53 3.18 -0.25
N VAL A 9 -3.97 1.94 -0.42
CA VAL A 9 -3.84 1.18 -1.65
C VAL A 9 -5.23 0.89 -2.18
N HIS A 10 -5.49 1.27 -3.43
CA HIS A 10 -6.68 0.85 -4.15
C HIS A 10 -6.32 -0.20 -5.20
N VAL A 11 -7.01 -1.33 -5.19
CA VAL A 11 -6.87 -2.39 -6.19
C VAL A 11 -8.22 -2.62 -6.85
N PHE A 12 -8.28 -2.51 -8.18
CA PHE A 12 -9.54 -2.65 -8.93
C PHE A 12 -10.07 -4.09 -8.96
N ASP A 13 -9.21 -5.08 -8.74
CA ASP A 13 -9.56 -6.50 -8.70
C ASP A 13 -9.75 -6.95 -7.25
N SER A 14 -10.97 -7.32 -6.90
CA SER A 14 -11.34 -7.73 -5.54
C SER A 14 -10.89 -9.12 -5.14
N PHE A 15 -10.39 -9.92 -6.07
CA PHE A 15 -9.78 -11.20 -5.76
C PHE A 15 -8.33 -11.08 -5.31
N VAL A 16 -7.73 -9.89 -5.41
CA VAL A 16 -6.38 -9.64 -4.87
C VAL A 16 -6.46 -9.52 -3.35
N SER A 17 -5.85 -10.48 -2.65
CA SER A 17 -5.79 -10.50 -1.19
C SER A 17 -4.88 -9.40 -0.63
N ALA A 18 -5.12 -9.01 0.62
CA ALA A 18 -4.25 -8.09 1.34
C ALA A 18 -2.81 -8.59 1.46
N ASP A 19 -2.59 -9.92 1.55
CA ASP A 19 -1.25 -10.51 1.62
C ASP A 19 -0.43 -10.28 0.34
N ILE A 20 -1.07 -10.32 -0.83
CA ILE A 20 -0.39 -10.02 -2.11
C ILE A 20 0.02 -8.55 -2.15
N VAL A 21 -0.86 -7.65 -1.69
CA VAL A 21 -0.56 -6.21 -1.59
C VAL A 21 0.57 -5.96 -0.59
N ALA A 22 0.53 -6.61 0.57
CA ALA A 22 1.58 -6.51 1.59
C ALA A 22 2.92 -7.03 1.08
N ALA A 23 2.93 -8.15 0.34
CA ALA A 23 4.15 -8.67 -0.29
C ALA A 23 4.74 -7.66 -1.29
N PHE A 24 3.90 -7.05 -2.13
CA PHE A 24 4.33 -5.97 -3.04
C PHE A 24 4.91 -4.76 -2.30
N LEU A 25 4.24 -4.27 -1.25
CA LEU A 25 4.76 -3.18 -0.43
C LEU A 25 6.07 -3.57 0.29
N GLY A 26 6.22 -4.86 0.60
CA GLY A 26 7.39 -5.48 1.23
C GLY A 26 8.69 -5.33 0.43
N ASP A 27 8.62 -5.04 -0.87
CA ASP A 27 9.79 -4.75 -1.71
C ASP A 27 10.38 -3.34 -1.42
N PHE A 28 9.56 -2.45 -0.84
CA PHE A 28 9.87 -1.05 -0.62
C PHE A 28 9.99 -0.67 0.86
N ALA A 29 9.19 -1.31 1.71
CA ALA A 29 9.05 -0.95 3.11
C ALA A 29 8.88 -2.20 3.99
N ASP A 30 9.06 -2.04 5.29
CA ASP A 30 8.65 -3.05 6.26
C ASP A 30 7.17 -2.83 6.59
N VAL A 31 6.31 -3.75 6.15
CA VAL A 31 4.86 -3.69 6.37
C VAL A 31 4.54 -4.19 7.78
N LEU A 32 3.82 -3.37 8.57
CA LEU A 32 3.46 -3.76 9.93
C LEU A 32 2.29 -4.77 9.92
N PRO A 33 2.19 -5.64 10.95
CA PRO A 33 1.19 -6.69 11.00
C PRO A 33 -0.19 -6.11 11.39
N ARG A 34 -0.86 -5.50 10.41
CA ARG A 34 -2.30 -5.20 10.36
C ARG A 34 -2.56 -4.38 9.10
N HIS A 35 -3.72 -4.57 8.49
CA HIS A 35 -4.28 -3.64 7.53
C HIS A 35 -5.72 -3.33 7.92
N GLU A 36 -6.24 -2.23 7.43
CA GLU A 36 -7.65 -1.89 7.51
C GLU A 36 -8.25 -1.94 6.11
N GLU A 37 -9.47 -2.43 6.00
CA GLU A 37 -10.22 -2.46 4.75
C GLU A 37 -11.33 -1.42 4.84
N ASP A 38 -11.50 -0.66 3.77
CA ASP A 38 -12.61 0.30 3.70
C ASP A 38 -13.85 -0.38 3.15
N TRP A 39 -14.92 -0.31 3.93
CA TRP A 39 -16.24 -0.80 3.59
C TRP A 39 -17.21 0.39 3.54
N ASP A 40 -18.06 0.43 2.53
CA ASP A 40 -19.08 1.46 2.42
C ASP A 40 -20.27 1.20 3.37
N LEU A 41 -21.24 2.13 3.38
CA LEU A 41 -22.44 2.05 4.23
C LEU A 41 -23.35 0.85 3.89
N LEU A 42 -23.19 0.25 2.71
CA LEU A 42 -23.94 -0.93 2.27
C LEU A 42 -23.19 -2.23 2.59
N GLY A 43 -22.00 -2.16 3.17
CA GLY A 43 -21.15 -3.32 3.44
C GLY A 43 -20.45 -3.84 2.19
N ILE A 44 -20.30 -3.01 1.15
CA ILE A 44 -19.52 -3.33 -0.05
C ILE A 44 -18.09 -2.81 0.15
N TRP A 45 -17.12 -3.67 -0.11
CA TRP A 45 -15.71 -3.30 -0.04
C TRP A 45 -15.37 -2.30 -1.15
N THR A 46 -14.74 -1.18 -0.80
CA THR A 46 -14.47 -0.06 -1.73
C THR A 46 -13.29 -0.33 -2.66
N GLY A 47 -12.58 -1.44 -2.48
CA GLY A 47 -11.30 -1.72 -3.15
C GLY A 47 -10.10 -1.08 -2.45
N GLN A 48 -10.32 -0.31 -1.38
CA GLN A 48 -9.25 0.37 -0.63
C GLN A 48 -8.83 -0.41 0.62
N ARG A 49 -7.53 -0.37 0.88
CA ARG A 49 -6.90 -0.90 2.10
C ARG A 49 -5.85 0.06 2.61
N HIS A 50 -5.71 0.11 3.93
CA HIS A 50 -4.72 0.93 4.63
C HIS A 50 -3.64 0.06 5.25
N PHE A 51 -2.40 0.35 4.94
CA PHE A 51 -1.24 -0.35 5.49
C PHE A 51 -0.36 0.63 6.24
N LEU A 52 -0.03 0.29 7.50
CA LEU A 52 1.04 0.97 8.20
C LEU A 52 2.38 0.37 7.77
N VAL A 53 3.28 1.20 7.26
CA VAL A 53 4.60 0.77 6.78
C VAL A 53 5.69 1.59 7.41
N ARG A 54 6.89 1.00 7.49
CA ARG A 54 8.14 1.68 7.79
C ARG A 54 9.01 1.69 6.53
N LEU A 55 9.18 2.86 5.92
CA LEU A 55 9.95 2.99 4.68
C LEU A 55 11.42 2.60 4.90
N ARG A 56 11.99 1.87 3.94
CA ARG A 56 13.40 1.49 3.99
C ARG A 56 14.27 2.65 3.50
N PRO A 57 15.42 2.93 4.14
CA PRO A 57 16.35 3.96 3.69
C PRO A 57 16.85 3.69 2.27
N ASP A 58 16.91 4.74 1.44
CA ASP A 58 17.48 4.71 0.11
C ASP A 58 18.11 6.08 -0.20
N PRO A 59 19.46 6.20 -0.21
CA PRO A 59 20.14 7.46 -0.47
C PRO A 59 19.85 8.06 -1.86
N ALA A 60 19.46 7.24 -2.83
CA ALA A 60 19.07 7.67 -4.16
C ALA A 60 17.55 7.90 -4.29
N GLY A 61 16.78 7.46 -3.30
CA GLY A 61 15.33 7.58 -3.24
C GLY A 61 14.88 9.01 -2.95
N MET A 62 13.63 9.30 -3.32
CA MET A 62 12.98 10.52 -2.86
C MET A 62 13.02 10.57 -1.34
N ASP A 63 13.24 11.75 -0.78
CA ASP A 63 13.35 12.00 0.65
C ASP A 63 14.21 11.02 1.49
N GLY A 64 15.16 10.34 0.85
CA GLY A 64 16.07 9.38 1.49
C GLY A 64 15.45 8.00 1.76
N TYR A 65 14.30 7.69 1.16
CA TYR A 65 13.60 6.43 1.33
C TYR A 65 13.22 5.77 0.01
N ARG A 66 13.05 4.46 0.05
CA ARG A 66 12.49 3.68 -1.04
C ARG A 66 10.97 3.82 -1.03
N HIS A 67 10.39 4.12 -2.19
CA HIS A 67 8.93 4.25 -2.34
C HIS A 67 8.39 3.31 -3.41
N PRO A 68 7.22 2.70 -3.19
CA PRO A 68 6.52 1.99 -4.24
C PRO A 68 6.01 2.98 -5.31
N PRO A 69 5.84 2.53 -6.55
CA PRO A 69 5.27 3.36 -7.60
C PRO A 69 3.80 3.70 -7.27
N ALA A 70 3.40 4.95 -7.51
CA ALA A 70 2.04 5.43 -7.24
C ALA A 70 0.98 4.68 -8.05
N TYR A 71 1.33 4.17 -9.23
CA TYR A 71 0.51 3.28 -10.06
C TYR A 71 1.27 1.99 -10.29
N PHE A 72 0.60 0.85 -10.14
CA PHE A 72 1.24 -0.46 -10.21
C PHE A 72 0.31 -1.53 -10.80
N THR A 73 0.90 -2.69 -11.06
CA THR A 73 0.22 -3.88 -11.52
C THR A 73 0.63 -5.10 -10.70
N LEU A 74 -0.35 -5.86 -10.21
CA LEU A 74 -0.17 -7.14 -9.52
C LEU A 74 -0.72 -8.25 -10.42
N GLY A 75 0.16 -8.87 -11.22
CA GLY A 75 -0.27 -9.76 -12.30
C GLY A 75 -1.10 -9.00 -13.34
N LYS A 76 -2.40 -9.33 -13.44
CA LYS A 76 -3.36 -8.64 -14.33
C LYS A 76 -4.12 -7.51 -13.63
N ALA A 77 -4.07 -7.45 -12.30
CA ALA A 77 -4.76 -6.44 -11.51
C ALA A 77 -3.99 -5.11 -11.57
N ARG A 78 -4.72 -4.02 -11.79
CA ARG A 78 -4.18 -2.66 -11.70
C ARG A 78 -4.53 -2.05 -10.35
N GLY A 79 -3.67 -1.18 -9.87
CA GLY A 79 -3.92 -0.45 -8.64
C GLY A 79 -3.13 0.86 -8.58
N TYR A 80 -3.47 1.66 -7.59
CA TYR A 80 -2.73 2.87 -7.25
C TYR A 80 -2.61 3.00 -5.74
N LEU A 81 -1.67 3.82 -5.31
CA LEU A 81 -1.45 4.10 -3.89
C LEU A 81 -1.08 5.57 -3.67
N PHE A 82 -1.31 6.02 -2.45
CA PHE A 82 -0.89 7.30 -1.95
C PHE A 82 -0.61 7.23 -0.45
N TYR A 83 0.15 8.21 0.06
CA TYR A 83 0.34 8.37 1.49
C TYR A 83 -0.78 9.23 2.06
N GLU A 84 -1.31 8.84 3.21
CA GLU A 84 -2.21 9.71 4.00
C GLU A 84 -1.45 10.97 4.45
N MET A 85 -2.17 12.10 4.52
CA MET A 85 -1.62 13.41 4.92
C MET A 85 -1.39 13.54 6.42
#